data_AF-A0A7C6X190-F1
#
_entry.id   AF-A0A7C6X190-F1
#
_cell.length_a   1.000
_cell.length_b   1.000
_cell.length_c   1.000
_cell.angle_alpha   90.00
_cell.angle_beta   90.00
_cell.angle_gamma   90.00
#
_symmetry.space_group_name_H-M   'P 1'
#
loop_
_entity.id
_entity.type
_entity.pdbx_description
1 polymer ?
#
loop_
_entity_poly.entity_id
_entity_poly.type
_entity_poly.pdbx_seq_one_letter_code
_entity_poly.pdbx_strand_id
1 'polypeptide(L)'
;MKSEDNPRRPMEIPREAIEFRLSENPFLEIPYPDSTFDAVVITYAFHHIPHWQQPESIREMVRVLRPGGIWAKGWHVEIAPETIQGG
;
A
#
# COMPACT_ATOMS: atom_id res chain seq x y z
N MET A 1 23.95 16.53 -19.30
CA MET A 1 23.51 15.18 -19.66
C MET A 1 22.14 14.95 -19.02
N LYS A 2 21.05 15.29 -19.73
CA LYS A 2 19.68 14.99 -19.27
C LYS A 2 19.35 13.60 -19.81
N SER A 3 19.14 12.61 -18.95
CA SER A 3 18.64 11.30 -19.39
C SER A 3 17.16 11.45 -19.70
N GLU A 4 16.84 11.32 -20.99
CA GLU A 4 15.51 11.41 -21.55
C GLU A 4 14.62 10.26 -21.06
N ASP A 5 13.40 10.66 -20.67
CA ASP A 5 12.11 9.99 -20.83
C ASP A 5 12.12 8.46 -21.05
N ASN A 6 11.79 7.71 -19.99
CA ASN A 6 11.37 6.32 -20.11
C ASN A 6 9.84 6.30 -20.00
N PRO A 7 9.08 6.29 -21.11
CA PRO A 7 7.63 6.15 -21.05
C PRO A 7 7.34 4.71 -20.63
N ARG A 8 7.22 4.49 -19.31
CA ARG A 8 6.67 3.24 -18.77
C ARG A 8 5.28 3.11 -19.37
N ARG A 9 5.12 2.25 -20.38
CA ARG A 9 3.79 1.88 -20.88
C ARG A 9 2.96 1.47 -19.66
N PRO A 10 1.74 2.01 -19.49
CA PRO A 10 0.84 1.53 -18.45
C PRO A 10 0.68 0.02 -18.65
N MET A 11 1.03 -0.74 -17.62
CA MET A 11 0.76 -2.16 -17.61
C MET A 11 -0.76 -2.32 -17.56
N GLU A 12 -1.37 -2.78 -18.66
CA GLU A 12 -2.77 -3.16 -18.67
C GLU A 12 -2.92 -4.40 -17.79
N ILE A 13 -3.49 -4.23 -16.60
CA ILE A 13 -3.88 -5.35 -15.73
C ILE A 13 -5.31 -5.75 -16.14
N PRO A 14 -5.52 -6.96 -16.67
CA PRO A 14 -6.86 -7.47 -16.96
C PRO A 14 -7.71 -7.42 -15.69
N ARG A 15 -8.95 -6.94 -15.77
CA ARG A 15 -9.82 -6.81 -14.58
C ARG A 15 -10.09 -8.16 -13.92
N GLU A 16 -10.01 -9.23 -14.70
CA GLU A 16 -10.21 -10.62 -14.30
C GLU A 16 -9.06 -11.15 -13.43
N ALA A 17 -7.90 -10.47 -13.42
CA ALA A 17 -6.75 -10.82 -12.57
C ALA A 17 -6.87 -10.29 -11.13
N ILE A 18 -7.93 -9.54 -10.82
CA ILE A 18 -8.12 -8.89 -9.52
C ILE A 18 -9.19 -9.63 -8.73
N GLU A 19 -8.78 -10.14 -7.57
CA GLU A 19 -9.66 -10.76 -6.60
C GLU A 19 -9.93 -9.79 -5.44
N PHE A 20 -11.22 -9.51 -5.18
CA PHE A 20 -11.63 -8.75 -4.00
C PHE A 20 -12.11 -9.70 -2.90
N ARG A 21 -11.64 -9.44 -1.68
CA ARG A 21 -12.03 -10.16 -0.46
C ARG A 21 -12.35 -9.14 0.63
N LEU A 22 -13.44 -9.38 1.35
CA LEU A 22 -13.78 -8.62 2.54
C LEU A 22 -13.08 -9.26 3.74
N SER A 23 -12.47 -8.45 4.61
CA SER A 23 -12.00 -8.87 5.91
C SER A 23 -12.73 -8.07 6.99
N GLU A 24 -13.17 -8.75 8.04
CA GLU A 24 -13.85 -8.13 9.19
C GLU A 24 -12.88 -7.32 10.05
N ASN A 25 -11.61 -7.76 10.11
CA ASN A 25 -10.58 -7.12 10.93
C ASN A 25 -9.27 -6.95 10.13
N PRO A 26 -9.29 -6.16 9.04
CA PRO A 26 -8.22 -6.12 8.03
C PRO A 26 -6.87 -5.63 8.56
N PHE A 27 -6.85 -5.02 9.74
CA PHE A 27 -5.62 -4.48 10.35
C PHE A 27 -4.99 -5.45 11.35
N LEU A 28 -5.80 -6.21 12.09
CA LEU A 28 -5.32 -7.04 13.20
C LEU A 28 -5.44 -8.54 12.90
N GLU A 29 -6.21 -8.92 11.88
CA GLU A 29 -6.39 -10.30 11.45
C GLU A 29 -6.54 -10.37 9.92
N ILE A 30 -5.42 -10.62 9.26
CA ILE A 30 -5.35 -10.88 7.83
C ILE A 30 -5.44 -12.40 7.67
N PRO A 31 -6.52 -12.94 7.06
CA PRO A 31 -6.83 -14.37 7.06
C PRO A 31 -5.99 -15.17 6.04
N TYR A 32 -4.68 -14.98 6.10
CA TYR A 32 -3.69 -15.62 5.25
C TYR A 32 -2.49 -16.06 6.11
N PRO A 33 -1.83 -17.17 5.73
CA PRO A 33 -0.61 -17.61 6.39
C PRO A 33 0.51 -16.57 6.35
N ASP A 34 1.52 -16.79 7.19
CA ASP A 34 2.76 -16.03 7.15
C ASP A 34 3.39 -16.12 5.75
N SER A 35 4.09 -15.07 5.32
CA SER A 35 4.82 -15.08 4.04
C SER A 35 3.96 -15.39 2.80
N THR A 36 2.73 -14.88 2.75
CA THR A 36 1.82 -15.10 1.63
C THR A 36 2.04 -14.11 0.49
N PHE A 37 2.24 -12.82 0.81
CA PHE A 37 2.23 -11.73 -0.17
C PHE A 37 3.62 -11.15 -0.42
N ASP A 38 3.84 -10.68 -1.65
CA ASP A 38 5.05 -9.95 -2.04
C ASP A 38 4.99 -8.47 -1.63
N ALA A 39 3.78 -7.91 -1.48
CA ALA A 39 3.56 -6.54 -1.02
C ALA A 39 2.26 -6.38 -0.24
N VAL A 40 2.27 -5.47 0.74
CA VAL A 40 1.10 -5.02 1.49
C VAL A 40 1.06 -3.50 1.44
N VAL A 41 -0.07 -2.96 1.00
CA VAL A 41 -0.29 -1.51 0.86
C VAL A 41 -1.44 -1.09 1.75
N ILE A 42 -1.23 -0.05 2.54
CA ILE A 42 -2.30 0.63 3.28
C ILE A 42 -2.38 2.10 2.87
N THR A 43 -3.51 2.50 2.31
CA THR A 43 -3.77 3.88 1.86
C THR A 43 -4.99 4.43 2.57
N TYR A 44 -4.87 5.61 3.18
CA TYR A 44 -5.99 6.32 3.84
C TYR A 44 -6.73 5.57 4.95
N ALA A 45 -6.24 4.43 5.43
CA ALA A 45 -6.94 3.65 6.44
C ALA A 45 -6.22 3.62 7.80
N PHE A 46 -4.92 3.93 7.83
CA PHE A 46 -4.10 3.75 9.03
C PHE A 46 -4.50 4.67 10.19
N HIS A 47 -5.12 5.82 9.91
CA HIS A 47 -5.59 6.75 10.92
C HIS A 47 -6.85 6.27 11.66
N HIS A 48 -7.54 5.23 11.15
CA HIS A 48 -8.65 4.59 11.85
C HIS A 48 -8.19 3.64 12.95
N ILE A 49 -6.89 3.31 12.98
CA ILE A 49 -6.32 2.39 13.97
C ILE A 49 -5.92 3.21 15.22
N PRO A 50 -6.48 2.90 16.40
CA PRO A 50 -6.04 3.50 17.65
C PRO A 50 -4.53 3.39 17.83
N HIS A 51 -3.88 4.44 18.33
CA HIS A 51 -2.41 4.50 18.43
C HIS A 51 -1.79 3.29 19.15
N TRP A 52 -2.46 2.78 20.18
CA TRP A 52 -2.01 1.63 20.96
C TRP A 52 -2.17 0.28 20.22
N GLN A 53 -2.91 0.23 19.11
CA GLN A 53 -3.06 -0.95 18.23
C GLN A 53 -2.22 -0.85 16.95
N GLN A 54 -1.63 0.31 16.68
CA GLN A 54 -0.82 0.50 15.47
C GLN A 54 0.38 -0.47 15.40
N PRO A 55 1.14 -0.72 16.48
CA PRO A 55 2.23 -1.70 16.44
C PRO A 55 1.76 -3.11 16.08
N GLU A 56 0.64 -3.54 16.66
CA GLU A 56 0.00 -4.84 16.39
C GLU A 56 -0.44 -4.93 14.94
N SER A 57 -1.03 -3.87 14.40
CA SER A 57 -1.46 -3.85 13.01
C SER A 57 -0.30 -3.93 12.01
N ILE A 58 0.81 -3.25 12.30
CA ILE A 58 2.02 -3.32 11.46
C ILE A 58 2.60 -4.73 11.55
N ARG A 59 2.63 -5.33 12.75
CA ARG A 59 3.12 -6.70 12.96
C ARG A 59 2.32 -7.69 12.12
N GLU A 60 1.00 -7.54 12.09
CA GLU A 60 0.13 -8.39 11.28
C GLU A 60 0.36 -8.21 9.78
N MET A 61 0.49 -6.98 9.30
CA MET A 61 0.84 -6.69 7.89
C MET A 61 2.21 -7.26 7.51
N VAL A 62 3.20 -7.20 8.41
CA VAL A 62 4.54 -7.75 8.19
C VAL A 62 4.54 -9.28 8.25
N ARG A 63 3.72 -9.89 9.11
CA ARG A 63 3.61 -11.36 9.23
C ARG A 63 3.27 -12.01 7.89
N VAL A 64 2.32 -11.43 7.15
CA VAL A 64 1.88 -11.97 5.86
C VAL A 64 2.82 -11.65 4.70
N LEU A 65 3.86 -10.82 4.90
CA LEU A 65 4.86 -10.56 3.87
C LEU A 65 5.90 -11.68 3.80
N ARG A 66 6.25 -12.06 2.58
CA ARG A 66 7.39 -12.94 2.31
C ARG A 66 8.70 -12.26 2.76
N PRO A 67 9.78 -13.02 3.04
CA PRO A 67 11.11 -12.44 3.21
C PRO A 67 11.47 -11.55 2.00
N GLY A 68 11.77 -10.28 2.25
CA GLY A 68 12.05 -9.28 1.21
C GLY A 68 10.81 -8.59 0.61
N GLY A 69 9.60 -8.90 1.10
CA GLY A 69 8.37 -8.24 0.69
C GLY A 69 8.30 -6.78 1.12
N ILE A 70 7.45 -5.99 0.44
CA ILE A 70 7.34 -4.55 0.63
C ILE A 70 6.10 -4.20 1.44
N TRP A 71 6.29 -3.49 2.54
CA TRP A 71 5.20 -2.78 3.22
C TRP A 71 5.23 -1.30 2.83
N ALA A 72 4.14 -0.80 2.27
CA ALA A 72 4.01 0.59 1.86
C ALA A 72 2.80 1.26 2.50
N LYS A 73 3.01 2.44 3.08
CA LYS A 73 1.95 3.28 3.61
C LYS A 73 1.79 4.53 2.77
N GLY A 74 0.62 4.68 2.16
CA GLY A 74 0.23 5.89 1.45
C GLY A 74 -0.17 6.98 2.43
N TRP A 75 0.47 8.14 2.31
CA TRP A 75 0.03 9.37 2.96
C TRP A 75 -0.44 10.35 1.88
N HIS A 76 -1.44 11.17 2.19
CA HIS A 76 -1.79 12.30 1.36
C HIS A 76 -0.83 13.45 1.62
N VAL A 77 -0.37 14.08 0.55
CA VAL A 77 0.14 15.44 0.61
C VAL A 77 -0.87 16.27 -0.16
N GLU A 78 -1.55 17.17 0.54
CA GLU A 78 -2.36 18.19 -0.14
C GLU A 78 -1.37 19.18 -0.73
N ILE A 79 -1.16 19.09 -2.05
CA ILE A 79 -0.37 20.09 -2.76
C ILE A 79 -1.30 21.29 -2.90
N ALA A 80 -0.99 22.36 -2.16
CA ALA A 80 -1.74 23.58 -2.26
C ALA A 80 -1.72 24.07 -3.73
N PRO A 81 -2.85 24.55 -4.28
CA PRO A 81 -2.93 24.92 -5.70
C PRO A 81 -1.81 25.86 -6.17
N GLU A 82 -1.36 26.75 -5.30
CA GLU A 82 -0.27 27.71 -5.52
C GLU A 82 1.10 27.05 -5.77
N THR A 83 1.30 25.81 -5.32
CA THR A 83 2.53 25.04 -5.59
C THR A 83 2.54 24.36 -6.96
N ILE A 84 1.44 24.42 -7.70
CA ILE A 84 1.34 24.01 -9.11
C ILE A 84 1.49 25.27 -9.99
N GLN A 85 2.62 25.96 -9.88
CA GLN A 85 3.06 26.90 -10.92
C GLN A 85 4.25 26.29 -11.63
N GLY A 86 3.99 25.82 -12.85
CA GLY A 86 5.01 25.29 -13.76
C GLY A 86 6.02 26.35 -14.15
N GLY A 87 7.28 25.92 -14.29
CA GLY A 87 8.33 26.69 -14.97
C GLY A 87 8.22 26.64 -16.48
#